data_AF-A0A7Y2ZYG0-F1
#
_entry.id   AF-A0A7Y2ZYG0-F1
#
_cell.length_a   1.000
_cell.length_b   1.000
_cell.length_c   1.000
_cell.angle_alpha   90.00
_cell.angle_beta   90.00
_cell.angle_gamma   90.00
#
_symmetry.space_group_name_H-M   'P 1'
#
loop_
_entity.id
_entity.type
_entity.pdbx_description
1 polymer ?
#
loop_
_entity_poly.entity_id
_entity_poly.type
_entity_poly.pdbx_seq_one_letter_code
_entity_poly.pdbx_strand_id
1 'polypeptide(L)'
;MKISIDSLSYDELVELNHKIVERLKFLDSMRTHKEMMRFNPGEQVCFEAPGRKKQFGTLVKYNKKTVSIITESGQKWNVSPH
;
A
#
# COMPACT_ATOMS: atom_id res chain seq x y z
N MET A 1 19.88 -17.35 -7.73
CA MET A 1 20.37 -16.67 -8.94
C MET A 1 21.37 -15.61 -8.49
N LYS A 2 22.57 -15.57 -9.06
CA LYS A 2 23.60 -14.58 -8.68
C LYS A 2 23.58 -13.47 -9.74
N ILE A 3 23.31 -12.23 -9.33
CA ILE A 3 23.41 -11.07 -10.21
C ILE A 3 24.82 -10.52 -10.05
N SER A 4 25.61 -10.52 -11.13
CA SER A 4 26.95 -9.93 -11.13
C SER A 4 26.87 -8.46 -11.51
N ILE A 5 27.60 -7.61 -10.79
CA ILE A 5 27.66 -6.16 -11.02
C ILE A 5 29.10 -5.66 -11.19
N ASP A 6 30.08 -6.57 -11.14
CA ASP A 6 31.51 -6.24 -11.07
C ASP A 6 32.05 -5.59 -12.36
N SER A 7 31.34 -5.75 -13.48
CA SER A 7 31.68 -5.14 -14.76
C SER A 7 31.08 -3.75 -14.97
N LEU A 8 30.24 -3.26 -14.04
CA LEU A 8 29.55 -2.00 -14.17
C LEU A 8 30.41 -0.85 -13.65
N SER A 9 30.46 0.23 -14.41
CA SER A 9 30.97 1.52 -13.96
C SER A 9 30.08 2.12 -12.87
N TYR A 10 30.58 3.16 -12.21
CA TYR A 10 29.82 3.87 -11.17
C TYR A 10 28.47 4.40 -11.69
N ASP A 11 28.45 5.03 -12.87
CA ASP A 11 27.22 5.60 -13.44
C ASP A 11 26.20 4.51 -13.80
N GLU A 12 26.66 3.37 -14.33
CA GLU A 12 25.81 2.21 -14.61
C GLU A 12 25.25 1.59 -13.32
N LEU A 13 26.02 1.58 -12.23
CA LEU A 13 25.54 1.15 -10.91
C LEU A 13 24.48 2.09 -10.36
N VAL A 14 24.65 3.40 -10.52
CA VAL A 14 23.65 4.40 -10.12
C VAL A 14 22.36 4.24 -10.92
N GLU A 15 22.46 4.07 -12.23
CA GLU A 15 21.29 3.83 -13.09
C GLU A 15 20.57 2.53 -12.73
N LEU A 16 21.34 1.45 -12.50
CA LEU A 16 20.80 0.17 -12.06
C LEU A 16 20.07 0.32 -10.71
N ASN A 17 20.66 1.03 -9.75
CA ASN A 17 20.04 1.29 -8.45
C ASN A 17 18.69 2.03 -8.61
N HIS A 18 18.63 3.07 -9.44
CA HIS A 18 17.36 3.78 -9.70
C HIS A 18 16.29 2.83 -10.24
N LYS A 19 16.62 2.00 -11.24
CA LYS A 19 15.68 1.02 -11.82
C LYS A 19 15.22 -0.01 -10.77
N ILE A 20 16.13 -0.50 -9.93
CA ILE A 20 15.79 -1.44 -8.85
C ILE A 20 14.83 -0.79 -7.85
N VAL A 21 15.14 0.41 -7.37
CA VAL A 21 14.30 1.14 -6.42
C VAL A 21 12.91 1.41 -7.00
N GLU A 22 12.82 1.84 -8.26
CA GLU A 22 11.55 2.02 -8.94
C GLU A 22 10.75 0.73 -9.06
N ARG A 23 11.41 -0.37 -9.44
CA ARG A 23 10.77 -1.69 -9.55
C ARG A 23 10.24 -2.18 -8.21
N LEU A 24 11.02 -2.03 -7.14
CA LEU A 24 10.60 -2.40 -5.78
C LEU A 24 9.39 -1.56 -5.33
N LYS A 25 9.43 -0.23 -5.52
CA LYS A 25 8.29 0.66 -5.23
C LYS A 25 7.02 0.23 -5.96
N PHE A 26 7.15 -0.16 -7.23
CA PHE A 26 6.01 -0.67 -8.01
C PHE A 26 5.48 -1.98 -7.44
N LEU A 27 6.35 -2.95 -7.15
CA LEU A 27 5.95 -4.24 -6.56
C LEU A 27 5.27 -4.07 -5.20
N ASP A 28 5.81 -3.20 -4.34
CA ASP A 28 5.19 -2.88 -3.05
C ASP A 28 3.79 -2.28 -3.24
N SER A 29 3.64 -1.36 -4.21
CA SER A 29 2.33 -0.78 -4.51
C SER A 29 1.32 -1.82 -5.00
N MET A 30 1.75 -2.80 -5.80
CA MET A 30 0.90 -3.91 -6.22
C MET A 30 0.49 -4.81 -5.05
N ARG A 31 1.41 -5.08 -4.12
CA ARG A 31 1.10 -5.86 -2.92
C ARG A 31 0.06 -5.15 -2.06
N THR A 32 0.26 -3.85 -1.77
CA THR A 32 -0.73 -3.04 -1.05
C THR A 32 -2.08 -3.05 -1.77
N HIS A 33 -2.08 -2.92 -3.10
CA HIS A 33 -3.31 -2.95 -3.90
C HIS A 33 -4.03 -4.29 -3.85
N LYS A 34 -3.30 -5.40 -3.91
CA LYS A 34 -3.86 -6.76 -3.76
C LYS A 34 -4.49 -6.97 -2.39
N GLU A 35 -3.87 -6.48 -1.32
CA GLU A 35 -4.46 -6.54 0.03
C GLU A 35 -5.72 -5.67 0.14
N MET A 36 -5.76 -4.50 -0.51
CA MET A 36 -6.98 -3.69 -0.58
C MET A 36 -8.12 -4.41 -1.32
N MET A 37 -7.83 -5.05 -2.45
CA MET A 37 -8.82 -5.78 -3.26
C MET A 37 -9.45 -6.98 -2.56
N ARG A 38 -8.94 -7.41 -1.40
CA ARG A 38 -9.60 -8.45 -0.59
C ARG A 38 -10.91 -7.97 0.06
N PHE A 39 -11.11 -6.66 0.12
CA PHE A 39 -12.30 -6.02 0.69
C PHE A 39 -13.04 -5.30 -0.42
N ASN A 40 -14.36 -5.40 -0.51
CA ASN A 40 -15.16 -4.71 -1.53
C ASN A 40 -15.79 -3.42 -0.99
N PRO A 41 -15.98 -2.36 -1.82
CA PRO A 41 -16.76 -1.21 -1.40
C PRO A 41 -18.19 -1.63 -1.03
N GLY A 42 -18.69 -1.12 0.09
CA GLY A 42 -19.95 -1.53 0.70
C GLY A 42 -19.81 -2.56 1.81
N GLU A 43 -18.67 -3.24 1.94
CA GLU A 43 -18.42 -4.16 3.06
C GLU A 43 -18.19 -3.41 4.37
N GLN A 44 -18.71 -3.99 5.47
CA GLN A 44 -18.31 -3.58 6.80
C GLN A 44 -16.92 -4.14 7.13
N VAL A 45 -16.06 -3.26 7.61
CA VAL A 45 -14.67 -3.57 7.97
C VAL A 45 -14.37 -3.09 9.38
N CYS A 46 -13.49 -3.81 10.06
CA CYS A 46 -12.92 -3.41 11.33
C CYS A 46 -11.52 -2.83 11.10
N PHE A 47 -11.21 -1.70 11.73
CA PHE A 47 -9.91 -1.05 11.62
C PHE A 47 -9.46 -0.42 12.93
N GLU A 48 -8.16 -0.27 13.11
CA GLU A 48 -7.59 0.48 14.24
C GLU A 48 -7.12 1.84 13.74
N ALA A 49 -7.74 2.91 14.23
CA ALA A 49 -7.24 4.26 13.99
C ALA A 49 -6.08 4.55 14.97
N PRO A 50 -5.06 5.32 14.55
CA PRO A 50 -3.94 5.68 15.44
C PRO A 50 -4.45 6.27 16.76
N GLY A 51 -4.01 5.69 17.87
CA GLY A 51 -4.39 6.15 19.22
C GLY A 51 -5.84 5.87 19.63
N ARG A 52 -6.59 5.04 18.89
CA ARG A 52 -7.96 4.63 19.24
C ARG A 52 -8.11 3.13 19.27
N LYS A 53 -9.15 2.66 19.95
CA LYS A 53 -9.59 1.26 19.90
C LYS A 53 -10.10 0.91 18.51
N LYS A 54 -10.23 -0.39 18.22
CA LYS A 54 -10.89 -0.93 17.03
C LYS A 54 -12.24 -0.25 16.80
N GLN A 55 -12.47 0.16 15.55
CA GLN A 55 -13.70 0.78 15.07
C GLN A 55 -14.25 -0.02 13.89
N PHE A 56 -15.56 0.07 13.69
CA PHE A 56 -16.25 -0.49 12.54
C PHE A 56 -16.72 0.62 11.61
N GLY A 57 -16.73 0.33 10.33
CA GLY A 57 -17.27 1.23 9.32
C GLY A 57 -17.39 0.55 7.97
N THR A 58 -17.99 1.26 7.02
CA THR A 58 -18.18 0.78 5.65
C THR A 58 -17.04 1.28 4.77
N LEU A 59 -16.41 0.37 4.03
CA LEU A 59 -15.43 0.74 3.00
C LEU A 59 -16.17 1.42 1.85
N VAL A 60 -15.78 2.64 1.51
CA VAL A 60 -16.47 3.44 0.47
C VAL A 60 -15.68 3.59 -0.82
N LYS A 61 -14.34 3.55 -0.77
CA LYS A 61 -13.48 3.59 -1.96
C LYS A 61 -12.06 3.11 -1.68
N TYR A 62 -11.38 2.69 -2.74
CA TYR A 62 -9.93 2.54 -2.75
C TYR A 62 -9.24 3.84 -3.18
N ASN A 63 -8.10 4.12 -2.56
CA ASN A 63 -7.13 5.11 -3.01
C ASN A 63 -5.83 4.40 -3.41
N LYS A 64 -4.82 5.16 -3.86
CA LYS A 64 -3.54 4.58 -4.32
C LYS A 64 -2.80 3.74 -3.26
N LYS A 65 -2.93 4.08 -1.96
CA LYS A 65 -2.24 3.41 -0.85
C LYS A 65 -3.12 3.11 0.37
N THR A 66 -4.39 3.52 0.34
CA THR A 66 -5.30 3.47 1.48
C THR A 66 -6.70 3.13 1.02
N VAL A 67 -7.55 2.67 1.93
CA VAL A 67 -9.00 2.59 1.76
C VAL A 67 -9.66 3.72 2.52
N SER A 68 -10.74 4.26 1.97
CA SER A 68 -11.58 5.20 2.71
C SER A 68 -12.73 4.46 3.38
N ILE A 69 -12.93 4.73 4.67
CA ILE A 69 -13.95 4.10 5.51
C ILE A 69 -14.83 5.18 6.11
N ILE A 70 -16.15 4.94 6.16
CA ILE A 70 -17.13 5.78 6.86
C ILE A 70 -17.69 5.00 8.05
N THR A 71 -17.56 5.53 9.26
CA THR A 71 -18.18 4.95 10.46
C THR A 71 -19.68 5.24 10.49
N GLU A 72 -20.43 4.53 11.34
CA GLU A 72 -21.87 4.81 11.55
C GLU A 72 -22.12 6.23 12.06
N SER A 73 -21.18 6.81 12.80
CA SER A 73 -21.20 8.21 13.23
C SER A 73 -20.88 9.23 12.12
N GLY A 74 -20.67 8.78 10.88
CA GLY A 74 -20.37 9.61 9.70
C GLY A 74 -18.92 10.07 9.60
N GLN A 75 -18.00 9.60 10.48
CA GLN A 75 -16.59 9.97 10.41
C GLN A 75 -15.91 9.28 9.23
N LYS A 76 -15.07 10.03 8.52
CA LYS A 76 -14.30 9.55 7.36
C LYS A 76 -12.85 9.28 7.75
N TRP A 77 -12.35 8.11 7.37
CA TRP A 77 -10.99 7.67 7.65
C TRP A 77 -10.29 7.22 6.37
N ASN A 78 -8.99 7.47 6.28
CA ASN A 78 -8.12 6.85 5.29
C ASN A 78 -7.18 5.90 6.02
N VAL A 79 -7.32 4.60 5.76
CA VAL A 79 -6.58 3.54 6.45
C VAL A 79 -5.76 2.78 5.43
N SER A 80 -4.46 2.64 5.66
CA SER A 80 -3.62 1.74 4.86
C SER A 80 -3.89 0.29 5.27
N PRO A 81 -4.04 -0.66 4.33
CA PRO A 81 -4.04 -2.07 4.71
C PRO A 81 -2.68 -2.45 5.32
N HIS A 82 -2.68 -3.30 6.33
CA HIS A 82 -1.49 -3.81 7.02
C HIS A 82 -1.53 -5.34 6.98
#